data_AF-A0A9W8ZC68-F1
#
_entry.id   AF-A0A9W8ZC68-F1
#
_cell.length_a   1.000
_cell.length_b   1.000
_cell.length_c   1.000
_cell.angle_alpha   90.00
_cell.angle_beta   90.00
_cell.angle_gamma   90.00
#
_symmetry.space_group_name_H-M   'P 1'
#
loop_
_entity.id
_entity.type
_entity.pdbx_description
1 polymer ?
#
loop_
_entity_poly.entity_id
_entity_poly.type
_entity_poly.pdbx_seq_one_letter_code
_entity_poly.pdbx_strand_id
1 'polypeptide(L)'
;MPESEAFLQKLGRRGAHQTVHTRLAAWLEVINWGQLEELSVNWGRNPERVLVQELAGNGRLKNLKSLDITSLEFVEALDNNTLTQLRWVGRTAEGDLESILAHQGQSLRRLEYRCDEATCPEFTQAFNFSTFPALAPNLEYIRINIPRTKSLPVGGLKALASMPKLQTADLYFRMQSDCHAKEEALGIVPNCLWESKKDHSETSNGTARYQLPYVNRTTAEEAFNFIRDNKRGKDMQNVTLFYGRWRHLGVELTDEQLFEASKGRNEAEAEEYWKMLHKRKIAWRKETKMEEGMITYWLLMAWRFWERFKIGRDLA
;
A
#
# COMPACT_ATOMS: atom_id res chain seq x y z
N MET A 1 -28.49 26.78 28.76
CA MET A 1 -27.49 27.25 27.78
C MET A 1 -26.56 26.08 27.50
N PRO A 2 -26.44 25.63 26.25
CA PRO A 2 -25.74 24.40 25.94
C PRO A 2 -24.22 24.65 25.98
N GLU A 3 -23.48 23.76 26.64
CA GLU A 3 -22.03 23.85 26.86
C GLU A 3 -21.19 24.01 25.57
N SER A 4 -21.77 23.67 24.42
CA SER A 4 -21.18 23.85 23.10
C SER A 4 -20.97 25.32 22.71
N GLU A 5 -21.82 26.25 23.15
CA GLU A 5 -21.70 27.68 22.80
C GLU A 5 -20.62 28.39 23.62
N ALA A 6 -20.44 28.01 24.89
CA ALA A 6 -19.39 28.54 25.75
C ALA A 6 -17.98 28.12 25.27
N PHE A 7 -17.86 26.92 24.70
CA PHE A 7 -16.62 26.42 24.11
C PHE A 7 -16.22 27.20 22.85
N LEU A 8 -17.20 27.50 21.99
CA LEU A 8 -16.96 28.24 20.75
C LEU A 8 -16.55 29.71 20.98
N GLN A 9 -17.08 30.37 22.02
CA GLN A 9 -16.68 31.74 22.36
C GLN A 9 -15.23 31.86 22.84
N LYS A 10 -14.67 30.80 23.45
CA LYS A 10 -13.30 30.81 23.99
C LYS A 10 -12.22 30.72 22.89
N LEU A 11 -12.59 30.23 21.70
CA LEU A 11 -11.70 30.03 20.55
C LEU A 11 -11.42 31.31 19.74
N GLY A 12 -12.16 32.41 19.97
CA GLY A 12 -12.09 33.63 19.15
C GLY A 12 -10.93 34.61 19.45
N ARG A 13 -10.02 34.32 20.41
CA ARG A 13 -9.10 35.33 20.98
C ARG A 13 -7.59 35.03 20.95
N ARG A 14 -7.07 34.15 20.09
CA ARG A 14 -5.61 33.94 19.95
C ARG A 14 -5.14 33.92 18.49
N GLY A 15 -3.96 34.48 18.23
CA GLY A 15 -3.45 34.87 16.91
C GLY A 15 -3.17 33.73 15.92
N ALA A 16 -3.02 34.10 14.65
CA ALA A 16 -3.15 33.27 13.44
C ALA A 16 -2.22 32.04 13.29
N HIS A 17 -1.16 31.89 14.10
CA HIS A 17 -0.31 30.68 14.10
C HIS A 17 -0.68 29.69 15.21
N GLN A 18 -1.30 30.16 16.29
CA GLN A 18 -1.85 29.33 17.38
C GLN A 18 -3.23 28.75 17.04
N THR A 19 -3.93 29.33 16.07
CA THR A 19 -5.32 28.98 15.68
C THR A 19 -5.45 27.63 14.99
N VAL A 20 -4.46 27.19 14.21
CA VAL A 20 -4.53 25.91 13.49
C VAL A 20 -4.34 24.73 14.45
N HIS A 21 -3.36 24.81 15.36
CA HIS A 21 -3.14 23.81 16.40
C HIS A 21 -4.31 23.71 17.38
N THR A 22 -4.90 24.84 17.78
CA THR A 22 -6.05 24.83 18.70
C THR A 22 -7.31 24.27 18.03
N ARG A 23 -7.52 24.51 16.73
CA ARG A 23 -8.68 23.94 16.03
C ARG A 23 -8.55 22.43 15.90
N LEU A 24 -7.40 21.90 15.46
CA LEU A 24 -7.21 20.45 15.35
C LEU A 24 -7.38 19.76 16.71
N ALA A 25 -6.70 20.23 17.76
CA ALA A 25 -6.83 19.67 19.10
C ALA A 25 -8.28 19.66 19.59
N ALA A 26 -9.02 20.76 19.40
CA ALA A 26 -10.44 20.82 19.74
C ALA A 26 -11.28 19.79 18.96
N TRP A 27 -11.01 19.57 17.67
CA TRP A 27 -11.67 18.51 16.91
C TRP A 27 -11.33 17.10 17.42
N LEU A 28 -10.08 16.87 17.83
CA LEU A 28 -9.66 15.59 18.39
C LEU A 28 -10.32 15.28 19.74
N GLU A 29 -10.79 16.27 20.49
CA GLU A 29 -11.49 16.08 21.78
C GLU A 29 -12.96 15.68 21.61
N VAL A 30 -13.64 16.11 20.54
CA VAL A 30 -15.08 15.86 20.36
C VAL A 30 -15.36 14.48 19.78
N ILE A 31 -14.38 13.87 19.12
CA ILE A 31 -14.53 12.57 18.47
C ILE A 31 -14.23 11.43 19.46
N ASN A 32 -15.12 10.44 19.54
CA ASN A 32 -14.86 9.21 20.29
C ASN A 32 -13.97 8.24 19.48
N TRP A 33 -12.68 8.50 19.50
CA TRP A 33 -11.65 7.70 18.82
C TRP A 33 -11.59 6.24 19.29
N GLY A 34 -12.08 5.95 20.50
CA GLY A 34 -12.07 4.60 21.05
C GLY A 34 -12.91 3.60 20.27
N GLN A 35 -13.83 4.08 19.42
CA GLN A 35 -14.67 3.23 18.54
C GLN A 35 -14.12 3.12 17.12
N LEU A 36 -13.03 3.81 16.80
CA LEU A 36 -12.46 3.79 15.45
C LEU A 36 -11.74 2.46 15.21
N GLU A 37 -12.18 1.71 14.20
CA GLU A 37 -11.57 0.43 13.82
C GLU A 37 -10.60 0.55 12.65
N GLU A 38 -10.73 1.58 11.82
CA GLU A 38 -9.93 1.78 10.62
C GLU A 38 -9.47 3.24 10.52
N LEU A 39 -8.18 3.44 10.23
CA LEU A 39 -7.58 4.76 10.08
C LEU A 39 -6.65 4.79 8.87
N SER A 40 -6.78 5.82 8.04
CA SER A 40 -5.85 6.12 6.96
C SER A 40 -5.35 7.55 7.12
N VAL A 41 -4.02 7.72 7.16
CA VAL A 41 -3.39 9.03 7.36
C VAL A 41 -2.46 9.34 6.19
N ASN A 42 -2.79 10.38 5.44
CA ASN A 42 -1.90 10.91 4.41
C ASN A 42 -1.06 12.05 5.00
N TRP A 43 0.25 11.83 5.11
CA TRP A 43 1.18 12.76 5.75
C TRP A 43 1.52 14.01 4.96
N GLY A 44 1.23 14.06 3.65
CA GLY A 44 1.56 15.23 2.82
C GLY A 44 0.92 16.54 3.29
N ARG A 45 -0.02 16.50 4.25
CA ARG A 45 -0.78 17.65 4.77
C ARG A 45 -1.00 17.66 6.29
N ASN A 46 -0.48 16.69 7.05
CA ASN A 46 -0.82 16.51 8.47
C ASN A 46 0.40 16.68 9.40
N PRO A 47 0.25 17.35 10.56
CA PRO A 47 1.33 17.47 11.53
C PRO A 47 1.50 16.15 12.29
N GLU A 48 2.42 15.31 11.80
CA GLU A 48 2.75 13.98 12.32
C GLU A 48 2.80 13.91 13.85
N ARG A 49 3.61 14.79 14.46
CA ARG A 49 3.78 14.83 15.91
C ARG A 49 2.48 15.00 16.69
N VAL A 50 1.53 15.79 16.17
CA VAL A 50 0.26 16.03 16.87
C VAL A 50 -0.60 14.77 16.83
N LEU A 51 -0.68 14.08 15.69
CA LEU A 51 -1.49 12.86 15.59
C LEU A 51 -0.87 11.72 16.40
N VAL A 52 0.46 11.59 16.40
CA VAL A 52 1.17 10.61 17.24
C VAL A 52 0.87 10.85 18.71
N GLN A 53 1.05 12.08 19.21
CA GLN A 53 0.85 12.39 20.63
C GLN A 53 -0.62 12.33 21.05
N GLU A 54 -1.50 12.98 20.29
CA GLU A 54 -2.89 13.17 20.73
C GLU A 54 -3.78 11.94 20.52
N LEU A 55 -3.46 11.08 19.54
CA LEU A 55 -4.26 9.90 19.22
C LEU A 55 -3.62 8.60 19.69
N ALA A 56 -2.46 8.25 19.14
CA ALA A 56 -1.81 6.97 19.40
C ALA A 56 -1.23 6.96 20.82
N GLY A 57 -0.35 7.90 21.14
CA GLY A 57 0.37 7.97 22.43
C GLY A 57 -0.54 8.19 23.64
N ASN A 58 -1.70 8.83 23.45
CA ASN A 58 -2.72 8.98 24.51
C ASN A 58 -3.67 7.77 24.62
N GLY A 59 -3.43 6.68 23.88
CA GLY A 59 -4.24 5.45 23.94
C GLY A 59 -5.70 5.66 23.53
N ARG A 60 -5.98 6.64 22.66
CA ARG A 60 -7.35 6.95 22.24
C ARG A 60 -7.88 5.95 21.19
N LEU A 61 -7.00 5.22 20.52
CA LEU A 61 -7.30 4.32 19.40
C LEU A 61 -7.46 2.84 19.83
N LYS A 62 -8.23 2.59 20.89
CA LYS A 62 -8.31 1.27 21.55
C LYS A 62 -8.83 0.12 20.68
N ASN A 63 -9.71 0.42 19.73
CA ASN A 63 -10.34 -0.58 18.86
C ASN A 63 -9.75 -0.58 17.44
N LEU A 64 -8.66 0.15 17.20
CA LEU A 64 -8.06 0.26 15.88
C LEU A 64 -7.49 -1.09 15.44
N LYS A 65 -7.97 -1.57 14.29
CA LYS A 65 -7.60 -2.87 13.71
C LYS A 65 -6.94 -2.75 12.35
N SER A 66 -7.20 -1.67 11.60
CA SER A 66 -6.69 -1.43 10.25
C SER A 66 -6.04 -0.06 10.16
N LEU A 67 -4.81 -0.01 9.67
CA LEU A 67 -4.02 1.22 9.56
C LEU A 67 -3.37 1.35 8.19
N ASP A 68 -3.59 2.48 7.52
CA ASP A 68 -2.85 2.90 6.31
C ASP A 68 -2.03 4.15 6.63
N ILE A 69 -0.71 3.99 6.74
CA ILE A 69 0.21 5.03 7.23
C ILE A 69 1.65 4.79 6.77
N THR A 70 2.46 5.84 6.76
CA THR A 70 3.92 5.75 6.53
C THR A 70 4.73 6.43 7.63
N SER A 71 4.34 6.24 8.91
CA SER A 71 5.03 6.76 10.10
C SER A 71 5.29 5.64 11.09
N LEU A 72 6.57 5.38 11.38
CA LEU A 72 6.99 4.37 12.34
C LEU A 72 6.63 4.80 13.77
N GLU A 73 6.89 6.07 14.11
CA GLU A 73 6.57 6.65 15.42
C GLU A 73 5.08 6.46 15.77
N PHE A 74 4.19 6.60 14.78
CA PHE A 74 2.77 6.37 15.02
C PHE A 74 2.44 4.91 15.31
N VAL A 75 3.06 3.97 14.57
CA VAL A 75 2.85 2.53 14.78
C VAL A 75 3.37 2.11 16.16
N GLU A 76 4.54 2.62 16.56
CA GLU A 76 5.17 2.35 17.85
C GLU A 76 4.41 2.99 19.03
N ALA A 77 3.73 4.11 18.80
CA ALA A 77 2.90 4.76 19.81
C ALA A 77 1.57 4.04 20.08
N LEU A 78 1.16 3.10 19.24
CA LEU A 78 -0.01 2.24 19.49
C LEU A 78 0.34 1.13 20.49
N ASP A 79 -0.67 0.62 21.20
CA ASP A 79 -0.50 -0.57 22.02
C ASP A 79 -0.06 -1.77 21.17
N ASN A 80 0.83 -2.60 21.72
CA ASN A 80 1.41 -3.74 21.01
C ASN A 80 0.34 -4.73 20.54
N ASN A 81 0.54 -5.25 19.33
CA ASN A 81 -0.28 -6.31 18.74
C ASN A 81 -1.80 -6.02 18.77
N THR A 82 -2.18 -4.80 18.41
CA THR A 82 -3.58 -4.38 18.25
C THR A 82 -4.02 -4.44 16.79
N LEU A 83 -3.11 -4.17 15.86
CA LEU A 83 -3.43 -4.12 14.44
C LEU A 83 -3.57 -5.51 13.83
N THR A 84 -4.64 -5.71 13.07
CA THR A 84 -4.86 -6.91 12.24
C THR A 84 -4.49 -6.68 10.78
N GLN A 85 -4.53 -5.42 10.33
CA GLN A 85 -4.18 -5.01 8.98
C GLN A 85 -3.29 -3.77 9.04
N LEU A 86 -2.17 -3.82 8.33
CA LEU A 86 -1.29 -2.68 8.15
C LEU A 86 -0.96 -2.50 6.68
N ARG A 87 -1.06 -1.27 6.22
CA ARG A 87 -0.65 -0.84 4.90
C ARG A 87 0.33 0.32 5.00
N TRP A 88 1.47 0.13 4.38
CA TRP A 88 2.57 1.08 4.27
C TRP A 88 2.96 1.14 2.80
N VAL A 89 2.50 2.19 2.12
CA VAL A 89 2.88 2.45 0.73
C VAL A 89 3.56 3.80 0.62
N GLY A 90 4.89 3.77 0.57
CA GLY A 90 5.71 4.97 0.53
C GLY A 90 7.16 4.64 0.85
N ARG A 91 7.93 5.64 1.27
CA ARG A 91 9.35 5.46 1.56
C ARG A 91 9.54 4.38 2.63
N THR A 92 10.51 3.49 2.39
CA THR A 92 10.89 2.42 3.31
C THR A 92 12.34 2.64 3.75
N ALA A 93 12.65 2.48 5.03
CA ALA A 93 14.02 2.46 5.54
C ALA A 93 14.40 1.08 6.10
N GLU A 94 15.71 0.84 6.20
CA GLU A 94 16.26 -0.39 6.76
C GLU A 94 15.83 -0.53 8.23
N GLY A 95 15.28 -1.69 8.59
CA GLY A 95 14.85 -2.00 9.95
C GLY A 95 13.44 -1.52 10.31
N ASP A 96 12.81 -0.64 9.52
CA ASP A 96 11.45 -0.17 9.79
C ASP A 96 10.45 -1.34 9.87
N LEU A 97 10.52 -2.25 8.90
CA LEU A 97 9.60 -3.38 8.85
C LEU A 97 9.83 -4.34 10.02
N GLU A 98 11.08 -4.63 10.38
CA GLU A 98 11.42 -5.42 11.56
C GLU A 98 10.86 -4.80 12.84
N SER A 99 11.00 -3.48 13.03
CA SER A 99 10.44 -2.76 14.18
C SER A 99 8.91 -2.85 14.20
N ILE A 100 8.26 -2.63 13.05
CA ILE A 100 6.81 -2.78 12.91
C ILE A 100 6.36 -4.19 13.28
N LEU A 101 7.03 -5.23 12.76
CA LEU A 101 6.66 -6.62 13.02
C LEU A 101 6.99 -7.07 14.45
N ALA A 102 8.05 -6.54 15.06
CA ALA A 102 8.33 -6.75 16.47
C ALA A 102 7.22 -6.18 17.36
N HIS A 103 6.63 -5.05 16.97
CA HIS A 103 5.61 -4.35 17.74
C HIS A 103 4.18 -4.84 17.51
N GLN A 104 3.82 -5.12 16.25
CA GLN A 104 2.45 -5.45 15.82
C GLN A 104 2.31 -6.85 15.18
N GLY A 105 3.42 -7.54 14.88
CA GLY A 105 3.42 -8.74 14.04
C GLY A 105 2.62 -9.91 14.59
N GLN A 106 2.44 -10.03 15.92
CA GLN A 106 1.70 -11.16 16.49
C GLN A 106 0.20 -11.10 16.20
N SER A 107 -0.38 -9.91 16.03
CA SER A 107 -1.81 -9.74 15.68
C SER A 107 -2.06 -9.57 14.18
N LEU A 108 -1.04 -9.19 13.42
CA LEU A 108 -1.17 -8.91 12.00
C LEU A 108 -1.59 -10.16 11.21
N ARG A 109 -2.63 -9.98 10.40
CA ARG A 109 -3.14 -10.96 9.43
C ARG A 109 -2.91 -10.50 8.00
N ARG A 110 -2.94 -9.19 7.75
CA ARG A 110 -2.71 -8.61 6.43
C ARG A 110 -1.64 -7.53 6.52
N LEU A 111 -0.65 -7.62 5.65
CA LEU A 111 0.42 -6.64 5.55
C LEU A 111 0.61 -6.22 4.10
N GLU A 112 0.57 -4.92 3.83
CA GLU A 112 1.10 -4.33 2.61
C GLU A 112 2.27 -3.44 3.02
N TYR A 113 3.50 -3.78 2.60
CA TYR A 113 4.69 -2.99 2.88
C TYR A 113 5.50 -2.84 1.60
N ARG A 114 5.40 -1.67 0.96
CA ARG A 114 6.06 -1.42 -0.30
C ARG A 114 6.39 0.04 -0.52
N CYS A 115 7.35 0.27 -1.40
CA CYS A 115 7.62 1.59 -1.94
C CYS A 115 7.40 1.57 -3.46
N ASP A 116 6.66 2.54 -3.99
CA ASP A 116 6.55 2.67 -5.44
C ASP A 116 7.85 3.22 -6.03
N GLU A 117 8.08 2.96 -7.32
CA GLU A 117 9.33 3.32 -7.99
C GLU A 117 9.58 4.83 -8.04
N ALA A 118 8.53 5.65 -7.99
CA ALA A 118 8.73 7.11 -7.98
C ALA A 118 9.15 7.63 -6.61
N THR A 119 8.78 6.93 -5.54
CA THR A 119 9.13 7.31 -4.17
C THR A 119 10.48 6.71 -3.74
N CYS A 120 10.81 5.50 -4.19
CA CYS A 120 12.10 4.85 -3.94
C CYS A 120 12.78 4.48 -5.25
N PRO A 121 13.54 5.42 -5.87
CA PRO A 121 14.27 5.17 -7.12
C PRO A 121 15.37 4.12 -6.91
N GLU A 122 15.96 4.08 -5.72
CA GLU A 122 16.84 3.01 -5.27
C GLU A 122 16.05 2.11 -4.30
N PHE A 123 15.89 0.83 -4.64
CA PHE A 123 15.25 -0.15 -3.76
C PHE A 123 16.30 -1.16 -3.35
N THR A 124 16.93 -0.90 -2.21
CA THR A 124 17.62 -1.93 -1.45
C THR A 124 16.58 -2.73 -0.68
N GLN A 125 16.77 -4.04 -0.58
CA GLN A 125 15.90 -4.86 0.26
C GLN A 125 16.11 -4.43 1.71
N ALA A 126 15.19 -3.62 2.22
CA ALA A 126 15.31 -2.97 3.53
C ALA A 126 14.97 -3.90 4.72
N PHE A 127 14.76 -5.19 4.46
CA PHE A 127 14.30 -6.14 5.47
C PHE A 127 14.71 -7.58 5.17
N ASN A 128 14.80 -8.42 6.19
CA ASN A 128 15.19 -9.83 6.08
C ASN A 128 13.97 -10.77 6.18
N PHE A 129 13.59 -11.37 5.05
CA PHE A 129 12.48 -12.33 4.97
C PHE A 129 12.56 -13.49 5.98
N SER A 130 13.76 -13.93 6.37
CA SER A 130 13.92 -15.06 7.29
C SER A 130 13.35 -14.81 8.69
N THR A 131 13.10 -13.54 9.05
CA THR A 131 12.53 -13.14 10.35
C THR A 131 11.00 -13.26 10.39
N PHE A 132 10.34 -13.26 9.23
CA PHE A 132 8.88 -13.19 9.13
C PHE A 132 8.14 -14.31 9.86
N PRO A 133 8.55 -15.58 9.76
CA PRO A 133 7.84 -16.67 10.44
C PRO A 133 7.82 -16.51 11.96
N ALA A 134 8.85 -15.86 12.53
CA ALA A 134 8.95 -15.62 13.98
C ALA A 134 8.19 -14.35 14.39
N LEU A 135 8.32 -13.27 13.63
CA LEU A 135 7.74 -11.96 13.99
C LEU A 135 6.26 -11.85 13.64
N ALA A 136 5.82 -12.48 12.55
CA ALA A 136 4.43 -12.43 12.07
C ALA A 136 3.83 -13.82 11.80
N PRO A 137 3.72 -14.68 12.82
CA PRO A 137 3.28 -16.08 12.65
C PRO A 137 1.82 -16.19 12.19
N ASN A 138 1.02 -15.13 12.39
CA ASN A 138 -0.40 -15.10 12.08
C ASN A 138 -0.74 -14.47 10.72
N LEU A 139 0.26 -14.09 9.94
CA LEU A 139 0.04 -13.42 8.66
C LEU A 139 -0.60 -14.39 7.65
N GLU A 140 -1.73 -13.98 7.08
CA GLU A 140 -2.52 -14.71 6.09
C GLU A 140 -2.29 -14.15 4.68
N TYR A 141 -2.02 -12.85 4.59
CA TYR A 141 -1.88 -12.09 3.36
C TYR A 141 -0.70 -11.12 3.42
N ILE A 142 0.15 -11.12 2.38
CA ILE A 142 1.27 -10.20 2.26
C ILE A 142 1.32 -9.55 0.87
N ARG A 143 1.53 -8.23 0.83
CA ARG A 143 2.00 -7.51 -0.36
C ARG A 143 3.35 -6.88 -0.06
N ILE A 144 4.35 -7.19 -0.87
CA ILE A 144 5.70 -6.70 -0.58
C ILE A 144 6.52 -6.50 -1.84
N ASN A 145 7.43 -5.53 -1.78
CA ASN A 145 8.45 -5.38 -2.81
C ASN A 145 9.48 -6.51 -2.70
N ILE A 146 9.84 -7.05 -3.85
CA ILE A 146 10.84 -8.09 -4.00
C ILE A 146 11.97 -7.54 -4.86
N PRO A 147 13.22 -7.56 -4.38
CA PRO A 147 14.34 -7.16 -5.21
C PRO A 147 14.47 -8.13 -6.39
N ARG A 148 14.69 -7.60 -7.59
CA ARG A 148 15.04 -8.42 -8.75
C ARG A 148 16.50 -8.81 -8.67
N THR A 149 16.74 -10.03 -8.24
CA THR A 149 17.99 -10.73 -8.50
C THR A 149 17.93 -11.33 -9.91
N LYS A 150 19.06 -11.53 -10.61
CA LYS A 150 19.09 -12.12 -11.98
C LYS A 150 18.32 -13.45 -12.11
N SER A 151 18.01 -14.09 -10.99
CA SER A 151 17.18 -15.28 -10.83
C SER A 151 16.00 -15.00 -9.88
N LEU A 152 15.05 -15.93 -9.79
CA LEU A 152 14.02 -15.89 -8.74
C LEU A 152 14.66 -15.77 -7.34
N PRO A 153 14.08 -14.97 -6.42
CA PRO A 153 14.63 -14.74 -5.09
C PRO A 153 14.26 -15.89 -4.16
N VAL A 154 14.88 -17.05 -4.40
CA VAL A 154 14.58 -18.33 -3.76
C VAL A 154 14.58 -18.23 -2.23
N GLY A 155 15.49 -17.45 -1.65
CA GLY A 155 15.55 -17.21 -0.21
C GLY A 155 14.29 -16.54 0.35
N GLY A 156 13.79 -15.50 -0.32
CA GLY A 156 12.54 -14.83 0.04
C GLY A 156 11.32 -15.74 -0.15
N LEU A 157 11.25 -16.45 -1.28
CA LEU A 157 10.17 -17.40 -1.54
C LEU A 157 10.13 -18.54 -0.50
N LYS A 158 11.28 -19.06 -0.10
CA LYS A 158 11.38 -20.12 0.93
C LYS A 158 10.92 -19.61 2.29
N ALA A 159 11.25 -18.38 2.64
CA ALA A 159 10.79 -17.77 3.89
C ALA A 159 9.25 -17.60 3.88
N LEU A 160 8.66 -17.10 2.79
CA LEU A 160 7.21 -17.02 2.64
C LEU A 160 6.55 -18.40 2.73
N ALA A 161 7.13 -19.42 2.10
CA ALA A 161 6.66 -20.79 2.18
C ALA A 161 6.72 -21.36 3.62
N SER A 162 7.65 -20.89 4.45
CA SER A 162 7.77 -21.33 5.84
C SER A 162 6.74 -20.70 6.80
N MET A 163 6.02 -19.66 6.37
CA MET A 163 5.01 -18.99 7.21
C MET A 163 3.76 -19.88 7.34
N PRO A 164 3.33 -20.26 8.56
CA PRO A 164 2.34 -21.32 8.74
C PRO A 164 0.93 -20.94 8.30
N LYS A 165 0.54 -19.66 8.42
CA LYS A 165 -0.81 -19.19 8.08
C LYS A 165 -0.90 -18.44 6.75
N LEU A 166 0.23 -18.17 6.10
CA LEU A 166 0.24 -17.40 4.86
C LEU A 166 -0.42 -18.19 3.73
N GLN A 167 -1.44 -17.60 3.10
CA GLN A 167 -2.22 -18.23 2.02
C GLN A 167 -2.14 -17.42 0.72
N THR A 168 -1.82 -16.14 0.80
CA THR A 168 -1.74 -15.28 -0.39
C THR A 168 -0.54 -14.34 -0.31
N ALA A 169 0.18 -14.21 -1.41
CA ALA A 169 1.31 -13.29 -1.54
C ALA A 169 1.26 -12.51 -2.86
N ASP A 170 1.33 -11.18 -2.77
CA ASP A 170 1.49 -10.28 -3.91
C ASP A 170 2.91 -9.73 -3.90
N LEU A 171 3.68 -10.12 -4.92
CA LEU A 171 5.10 -9.85 -5.03
C LEU A 171 5.33 -8.77 -6.08
N TYR A 172 5.75 -7.59 -5.62
CA TYR A 172 6.01 -6.44 -6.48
C TYR A 172 7.48 -6.40 -6.89
N PHE A 173 7.73 -6.61 -8.17
CA PHE A 173 9.03 -6.48 -8.78
C PHE A 173 9.16 -5.13 -9.49
N ARG A 174 10.33 -4.53 -9.38
CA ARG A 174 10.63 -3.29 -10.09
C ARG A 174 10.87 -3.53 -11.58
N MET A 175 10.45 -2.56 -12.40
CA MET A 175 10.66 -2.53 -13.84
C MET A 175 11.98 -1.89 -14.25
N GLN A 176 12.51 -0.94 -13.49
CA GLN A 176 13.70 -0.16 -13.87
C GLN A 176 14.92 -1.07 -14.13
N SER A 177 15.64 -0.82 -15.22
CA SER A 177 16.97 -1.43 -15.45
C SER A 177 18.00 -0.89 -14.48
N ASP A 178 19.10 -1.62 -14.33
CA ASP A 178 20.35 -1.11 -13.76
C ASP A 178 20.83 0.18 -14.45
N CYS A 179 20.55 0.34 -15.76
CA CYS A 179 20.81 1.57 -16.52
C CYS A 179 19.95 2.74 -16.04
N HIS A 180 18.64 2.55 -15.94
CA HIS A 180 17.71 3.59 -15.45
C HIS A 180 18.01 4.00 -14.01
N ALA A 181 18.32 3.03 -13.14
CA ALA A 181 18.73 3.30 -11.77
C ALA A 181 20.03 4.12 -11.69
N LYS A 182 21.01 3.84 -12.57
CA LYS A 182 22.26 4.63 -12.67
C LYS A 182 22.02 6.05 -13.15
N GLU A 183 21.14 6.25 -14.14
CA GLU A 183 20.81 7.59 -14.62
C GLU A 183 20.08 8.42 -13.55
N GLU A 184 19.10 7.83 -12.86
CA GLU A 184 18.41 8.51 -11.74
C GLU A 184 19.37 8.83 -10.58
N ALA A 185 20.28 7.91 -10.22
CA ALA A 185 21.29 8.15 -9.18
C ALA A 185 22.27 9.28 -9.54
N LEU A 186 22.48 9.53 -10.84
CA LEU A 186 23.28 10.65 -11.35
C LEU A 186 22.48 11.96 -11.48
N GLY A 187 21.20 11.98 -11.11
CA GLY A 187 20.31 13.13 -11.27
C GLY A 187 19.96 13.43 -12.73
N ILE A 188 20.19 12.47 -13.62
CA ILE A 188 19.92 12.58 -15.05
C ILE A 188 18.49 12.10 -15.29
N VAL A 189 17.69 12.89 -16.01
CA VAL A 189 16.37 12.43 -16.48
C VAL A 189 16.61 11.21 -17.35
N PRO A 190 16.06 10.03 -17.00
CA PRO A 190 16.47 8.80 -17.67
C PRO A 190 16.13 8.84 -19.15
N ASN A 191 17.16 8.87 -19.99
CA ASN A 191 17.00 8.97 -21.45
C ASN A 191 16.91 7.57 -22.10
N CYS A 192 17.19 6.53 -21.31
CA CYS A 192 17.06 5.11 -21.69
C CYS A 192 15.62 4.66 -22.05
N LEU A 193 14.60 5.50 -21.83
CA LEU A 193 13.23 5.25 -22.27
C LEU A 193 12.94 5.76 -23.69
N TRP A 194 13.68 6.74 -24.21
CA TRP A 194 13.28 7.52 -25.39
C TRP A 194 14.19 7.34 -26.60
N GLU A 195 15.48 7.02 -26.42
CA GLU A 195 16.40 6.91 -27.56
C GLU A 195 16.52 5.47 -28.09
N SER A 196 15.52 5.04 -28.83
CA SER A 196 15.54 3.80 -29.62
C SER A 196 16.66 3.70 -30.68
N LYS A 197 17.52 4.72 -30.86
CA LYS A 197 18.42 4.82 -32.02
C LYS A 197 19.85 5.30 -31.79
N LYS A 198 20.24 5.75 -30.59
CA LYS A 198 21.56 6.38 -30.40
C LYS A 198 22.32 6.02 -29.14
N ASP A 199 21.79 5.15 -28.29
CA ASP A 199 22.58 4.65 -27.18
C ASP A 199 23.49 3.52 -27.66
N HIS A 200 24.78 3.86 -27.82
CA HIS A 200 25.85 2.93 -28.20
C HIS A 200 26.25 1.97 -27.07
N SER A 201 25.57 2.02 -25.91
CA SER A 201 25.71 0.97 -24.91
C SER A 201 24.91 -0.27 -25.34
N GLU A 202 25.61 -1.28 -25.85
CA GLU A 202 25.03 -2.61 -26.16
C GLU A 202 24.23 -3.21 -24.97
N THR A 203 24.49 -2.72 -23.76
CA THR A 203 23.89 -3.18 -22.51
C THR A 203 22.50 -2.63 -22.20
N SER A 204 22.01 -1.60 -22.91
CA SER A 204 20.78 -0.87 -22.52
C SER A 204 19.67 -0.89 -23.58
N ASN A 205 19.89 -1.53 -24.72
CA ASN A 205 18.92 -1.60 -25.81
C ASN A 205 17.92 -2.77 -25.66
N GLY A 206 16.69 -2.57 -26.15
CA GLY A 206 15.71 -3.66 -26.28
C GLY A 206 15.16 -4.20 -24.96
N THR A 207 15.15 -5.52 -24.74
CA THR A 207 14.68 -6.15 -23.49
C THR A 207 15.75 -6.20 -22.39
N ALA A 208 17.01 -5.88 -22.72
CA ALA A 208 18.12 -5.80 -21.77
C ALA A 208 17.96 -4.66 -20.75
N ARG A 209 17.06 -3.70 -21.04
CA ARG A 209 16.69 -2.59 -20.14
C ARG A 209 15.74 -2.97 -19.01
N TYR A 210 15.35 -4.23 -18.87
CA TYR A 210 14.55 -4.69 -17.75
C TYR A 210 15.39 -5.63 -16.90
N GLN A 211 15.33 -5.48 -15.58
CA GLN A 211 15.96 -6.43 -14.68
C GLN A 211 15.32 -7.82 -14.82
N LEU A 212 16.14 -8.86 -14.85
CA LEU A 212 15.70 -10.26 -14.79
C LEU A 212 15.33 -10.66 -13.35
N PRO A 213 14.51 -11.70 -13.13
CA PRO A 213 13.73 -12.41 -14.16
C PRO A 213 12.57 -11.56 -14.69
N TYR A 214 12.16 -11.80 -15.93
CA TYR A 214 10.96 -11.19 -16.49
C TYR A 214 9.73 -11.70 -15.75
N VAL A 215 8.85 -10.80 -15.31
CA VAL A 215 7.56 -11.23 -14.75
C VAL A 215 6.66 -11.62 -15.92
N ASN A 216 6.52 -12.92 -16.12
CA ASN A 216 5.69 -13.55 -17.13
C ASN A 216 5.03 -14.81 -16.53
N ARG A 217 4.20 -15.48 -17.33
CA ARG A 217 3.51 -16.71 -16.93
C ARG A 217 4.46 -17.77 -16.37
N THR A 218 5.54 -18.07 -17.09
CA THR A 218 6.51 -19.10 -16.70
C THR A 218 7.13 -18.79 -15.35
N THR A 219 7.59 -17.55 -15.14
CA THR A 219 8.22 -17.12 -13.87
C THR A 219 7.21 -17.11 -12.72
N ALA A 220 5.95 -16.75 -12.98
CA ALA A 220 4.87 -16.81 -12.00
C ALA A 220 4.55 -18.25 -11.60
N GLU A 221 4.44 -19.16 -12.57
CA GLU A 221 4.23 -20.59 -12.33
C GLU A 221 5.40 -21.21 -11.55
N GLU A 222 6.65 -20.89 -11.91
CA GLU A 222 7.85 -21.32 -11.20
C GLU A 222 7.85 -20.83 -9.74
N ALA A 223 7.56 -19.55 -9.50
CA ALA A 223 7.50 -18.99 -8.15
C ALA A 223 6.38 -19.62 -7.31
N PHE A 224 5.19 -19.81 -7.90
CA PHE A 224 4.06 -20.44 -7.23
C PHE A 224 4.36 -21.91 -6.89
N ASN A 225 4.84 -22.69 -7.85
CA ASN A 225 5.20 -24.09 -7.65
C ASN A 225 6.28 -24.21 -6.58
N PHE A 226 7.32 -23.36 -6.62
CA PHE A 226 8.36 -23.36 -5.61
C PHE A 226 7.81 -23.11 -4.19
N ILE A 227 6.96 -22.09 -4.01
CA ILE A 227 6.35 -21.80 -2.70
C ILE A 227 5.47 -22.96 -2.25
N ARG A 228 4.62 -23.49 -3.14
CA ARG A 228 3.71 -24.60 -2.85
C ARG A 228 4.48 -25.84 -2.40
N ASP A 229 5.51 -26.22 -3.14
CA ASP A 229 6.28 -27.45 -2.89
C ASP A 229 7.13 -27.35 -1.60
N ASN A 230 7.39 -26.12 -1.12
CA ASN A 230 8.11 -25.85 0.13
C ASN A 230 7.18 -25.40 1.27
N LYS A 231 5.85 -25.36 1.05
CA LYS A 231 4.91 -24.76 2.00
C LYS A 231 4.87 -25.53 3.30
N ARG A 232 4.87 -24.80 4.42
CA ARG A 232 4.61 -25.32 5.77
C ARG A 232 3.31 -24.72 6.30
N GLY A 233 2.49 -25.54 6.94
CA GLY A 233 1.19 -25.11 7.49
C GLY A 233 0.08 -25.11 6.43
N LYS A 234 -0.74 -24.06 6.39
CA LYS A 234 -1.83 -23.92 5.43
C LYS A 234 -1.31 -23.85 4.00
N ASP A 235 -2.06 -24.40 3.06
CA ASP A 235 -1.71 -24.36 1.64
C ASP A 235 -1.68 -22.93 1.09
N MET A 236 -0.72 -22.66 0.22
CA MET A 236 -0.65 -21.42 -0.55
C MET A 236 -1.75 -21.46 -1.62
N GLN A 237 -2.66 -20.48 -1.57
CA GLN A 237 -3.80 -20.38 -2.47
C GLN A 237 -3.47 -19.53 -3.70
N ASN A 238 -2.78 -18.41 -3.52
CA ASN A 238 -2.49 -17.48 -4.60
C ASN A 238 -1.12 -16.81 -4.43
N VAL A 239 -0.38 -16.68 -5.53
CA VAL A 239 0.83 -15.88 -5.62
C VAL A 239 0.72 -15.01 -6.87
N THR A 240 0.60 -13.70 -6.66
CA THR A 240 0.49 -12.73 -7.75
C THR A 240 1.83 -12.03 -7.94
N LEU A 241 2.34 -12.00 -9.18
CA LEU A 241 3.56 -11.25 -9.49
C LEU A 241 3.20 -9.96 -10.23
N PHE A 242 3.68 -8.83 -9.71
CA PHE A 242 3.48 -7.51 -10.29
C PHE A 242 4.83 -7.01 -10.82
N TYR A 243 4.91 -6.53 -12.08
CA TYR A 243 5.97 -5.62 -12.53
C TYR A 243 5.51 -4.23 -13.04
N GLY A 244 6.12 -3.13 -12.56
CA GLY A 244 5.88 -1.80 -13.14
C GLY A 244 5.86 -0.56 -12.25
N ARG A 245 5.44 0.56 -12.87
CA ARG A 245 5.29 1.86 -12.19
C ARG A 245 3.96 1.89 -11.45
N TRP A 246 4.00 1.47 -10.19
CA TRP A 246 2.83 1.32 -9.33
C TRP A 246 2.51 2.58 -8.54
N ARG A 247 2.08 3.66 -9.23
CA ARG A 247 1.52 4.81 -8.51
C ARG A 247 0.07 4.53 -8.13
N HIS A 248 -0.24 4.68 -6.85
CA HIS A 248 -1.61 4.72 -6.36
C HIS A 248 -2.42 5.79 -7.08
N LEU A 249 -3.24 5.38 -8.04
CA LEU A 249 -4.52 6.05 -8.26
C LEU A 249 -5.54 5.24 -7.45
N GLY A 250 -6.31 5.91 -6.60
CA GLY A 250 -7.48 5.36 -5.89
C GLY A 250 -8.64 5.05 -6.83
N VAL A 251 -8.32 4.39 -7.93
CA VAL A 251 -9.21 3.70 -8.85
C VAL A 251 -8.71 2.28 -8.75
N GLU A 252 -9.56 1.32 -8.37
CA GLU A 252 -9.28 -0.08 -8.70
C GLU A 252 -8.87 -0.09 -10.17
N LEU A 253 -7.57 -0.32 -10.42
CA LEU A 253 -7.08 -0.54 -11.76
C LEU A 253 -7.79 -1.82 -12.20
N THR A 254 -8.90 -1.65 -12.93
CA THR A 254 -9.70 -2.75 -13.46
C THR A 254 -8.78 -3.60 -14.31
N ASP A 255 -8.45 -4.81 -13.84
CA ASP A 255 -7.92 -5.99 -14.55
C ASP A 255 -6.86 -5.80 -15.66
N GLU A 256 -6.21 -4.64 -15.80
CA GLU A 256 -5.42 -4.35 -17.01
C GLU A 256 -3.95 -4.81 -16.94
N GLN A 257 -3.45 -5.35 -15.82
CA GLN A 257 -2.11 -5.99 -15.75
C GLN A 257 -2.02 -7.17 -14.75
N LEU A 258 -3.16 -7.70 -14.29
CA LEU A 258 -3.20 -8.87 -13.42
C LEU A 258 -2.96 -10.13 -14.23
N PHE A 259 -1.74 -10.68 -14.18
CA PHE A 259 -1.57 -12.08 -14.56
C PHE A 259 -1.90 -12.94 -13.35
N GLU A 260 -3.14 -13.40 -13.27
CA GLU A 260 -3.50 -14.50 -12.38
C GLU A 260 -2.98 -15.80 -12.99
N ALA A 261 -2.05 -16.47 -12.32
CA ALA A 261 -1.85 -17.90 -12.51
C ALA A 261 -2.99 -18.67 -11.82
N SER A 262 -4.24 -18.41 -12.19
CA SER A 262 -5.40 -19.16 -11.71
C SER A 262 -5.71 -20.30 -12.69
N LYS A 263 -5.88 -21.49 -12.11
CA LYS A 263 -6.10 -22.77 -12.77
C LYS A 263 -7.36 -22.75 -13.66
N GLY A 264 -7.20 -22.94 -14.97
CA GLY A 264 -8.21 -23.55 -15.86
C GLY A 264 -9.43 -22.71 -16.28
N ARG A 265 -9.23 -21.68 -17.12
CA ARG A 265 -10.31 -21.17 -17.99
C ARG A 265 -9.87 -21.09 -19.45
N ASN A 266 -10.79 -21.42 -20.34
CA ASN A 266 -10.56 -21.71 -21.75
C ASN A 266 -10.29 -20.41 -22.54
N GLU A 267 -9.35 -20.44 -23.47
CA GLU A 267 -8.83 -19.28 -24.23
C GLU A 267 -9.93 -18.47 -24.95
N ALA A 268 -11.03 -19.13 -25.31
CA ALA A 268 -12.21 -18.52 -25.92
C ALA A 268 -12.97 -17.55 -25.00
N GLU A 269 -13.02 -17.80 -23.69
CA GLU A 269 -13.72 -16.93 -22.73
C GLU A 269 -12.92 -15.64 -22.50
N ALA A 270 -11.59 -15.73 -22.53
CA ALA A 270 -10.73 -14.55 -22.48
C ALA A 270 -10.94 -13.66 -23.71
N GLU A 271 -11.04 -14.23 -24.90
CA GLU A 271 -11.20 -13.46 -26.15
C GLU A 271 -12.58 -12.78 -26.27
N GLU A 272 -13.65 -13.43 -25.79
CA GLU A 272 -14.99 -12.83 -25.74
C GLU A 272 -15.07 -11.68 -24.72
N TYR A 273 -14.38 -11.83 -23.59
CA TYR A 273 -14.20 -10.78 -22.59
C TYR A 273 -13.45 -9.56 -23.17
N TRP A 274 -12.38 -9.79 -23.94
CA TRP A 274 -11.64 -8.73 -24.66
C TRP A 274 -12.53 -7.93 -25.64
N LYS A 275 -13.40 -8.60 -26.39
CA LYS A 275 -14.33 -7.96 -27.34
C LYS A 275 -15.41 -7.12 -26.63
N MET A 276 -15.89 -7.56 -25.47
CA MET A 276 -16.83 -6.81 -24.65
C MET A 276 -16.21 -5.52 -24.08
N LEU A 277 -14.96 -5.59 -23.60
CA LEU A 277 -14.22 -4.45 -23.05
C LEU A 277 -13.95 -3.36 -24.09
N HIS A 278 -13.62 -3.74 -25.33
CA HIS A 278 -13.37 -2.78 -26.40
C HIS A 278 -14.63 -1.95 -26.76
N LYS A 279 -15.82 -2.56 -26.72
CA LYS A 279 -17.10 -1.84 -26.91
C LYS A 279 -17.39 -0.85 -25.77
N ARG A 280 -17.10 -1.20 -24.51
CA ARG A 280 -17.31 -0.31 -23.35
C ARG A 280 -16.35 0.88 -23.32
N LYS A 281 -15.10 0.71 -23.77
CA LYS A 281 -14.09 1.79 -23.87
C LYS A 281 -14.50 2.92 -24.82
N ILE A 282 -15.23 2.59 -25.89
CA ILE A 282 -15.77 3.56 -26.86
C ILE A 282 -16.94 4.35 -26.27
N ALA A 283 -17.76 3.73 -25.42
CA ALA A 283 -18.89 4.38 -24.75
C ALA A 283 -18.42 5.39 -23.68
N TRP A 284 -17.41 5.03 -22.87
CA TRP A 284 -16.93 5.87 -21.77
C TRP A 284 -16.21 7.15 -22.24
N ARG A 285 -15.46 7.10 -23.34
CA ARG A 285 -14.83 8.29 -23.95
C ARG A 285 -15.84 9.35 -24.42
N LYS A 286 -17.13 9.02 -24.56
CA LYS A 286 -18.17 9.99 -24.92
C LYS A 286 -18.74 10.74 -23.70
N GLU A 287 -18.62 10.22 -22.49
CA GLU A 287 -19.26 10.79 -21.29
C GLU A 287 -18.37 11.73 -20.47
N THR A 288 -17.05 11.58 -20.49
CA THR A 288 -16.13 12.37 -19.63
C THR A 288 -15.73 13.75 -20.17
N LYS A 289 -16.62 14.43 -20.90
CA LYS A 289 -16.39 15.83 -21.36
C LYS A 289 -17.11 16.89 -20.51
N MET A 290 -17.67 16.52 -19.36
CA MET A 290 -18.30 17.47 -18.43
C MET A 290 -17.77 17.26 -17.00
N GLU A 291 -17.56 18.39 -16.33
CA GLU A 291 -17.38 18.60 -14.88
C GLU A 291 -15.94 18.76 -14.34
N GLU A 292 -15.44 19.99 -14.51
CA GLU A 292 -14.54 20.66 -13.57
C GLU A 292 -15.35 21.22 -12.38
N GLY A 293 -14.96 20.88 -11.15
CA GLY A 293 -15.66 21.37 -9.94
C GLY A 293 -15.10 20.85 -8.61
N MET A 294 -13.77 20.86 -8.44
CA MET A 294 -13.12 20.46 -7.16
C MET A 294 -13.12 21.63 -6.16
N ILE A 295 -14.04 21.61 -5.19
CA ILE A 295 -13.86 22.12 -3.80
C ILE A 295 -15.01 21.68 -2.87
N THR A 296 -16.17 21.27 -3.40
CA THR A 296 -17.31 20.75 -2.60
C THR A 296 -17.19 19.27 -2.18
N TYR A 297 -16.25 18.52 -2.74
CA TYR A 297 -16.13 17.06 -2.52
C TYR A 297 -15.66 16.68 -1.10
N TRP A 298 -14.90 17.56 -0.42
CA TRP A 298 -14.34 17.26 0.90
C TRP A 298 -15.34 17.40 2.04
N LEU A 299 -16.31 18.32 1.94
CA LEU A 299 -17.40 18.44 2.91
C LEU A 299 -18.45 17.34 2.73
N LEU A 300 -18.67 16.86 1.50
CA LEU A 300 -19.59 15.76 1.22
C LEU A 300 -19.05 14.40 1.72
N MET A 301 -17.74 14.18 1.65
CA MET A 301 -17.10 12.95 2.15
C MET A 301 -17.07 12.90 3.68
N ALA A 302 -16.77 14.01 4.36
CA ALA A 302 -16.86 14.09 5.82
C ALA A 302 -18.31 13.94 6.32
N TRP A 303 -19.29 14.48 5.59
CA TRP A 303 -20.71 14.34 5.92
C TRP A 303 -21.25 12.92 5.67
N ARG A 304 -20.87 12.26 4.56
CA ARG A 304 -21.26 10.86 4.29
C ARG A 304 -20.60 9.85 5.24
N PHE A 305 -19.40 10.15 5.73
CA PHE A 305 -18.76 9.36 6.78
C PHE A 305 -19.50 9.49 8.12
N TRP A 306 -20.08 10.66 8.41
CA TRP A 306 -20.89 10.90 9.61
C TRP A 306 -22.30 10.28 9.53
N GLU A 307 -22.97 10.29 8.36
CA GLU A 307 -24.29 9.67 8.21
C GLU A 307 -24.27 8.14 8.36
N ARG A 308 -23.18 7.46 7.96
CA ARG A 308 -23.03 6.01 8.17
C ARG A 308 -22.91 5.63 9.65
N PHE A 309 -22.47 6.53 10.52
CA PHE A 309 -22.38 6.28 11.97
C PHE A 309 -23.73 6.43 12.70
N LYS A 310 -24.75 7.03 12.07
CA LYS A 310 -26.06 7.24 12.70
C LYS A 310 -27.05 6.08 12.50
N ILE A 311 -26.82 5.23 11.50
CA ILE A 311 -27.75 4.13 11.15
C ILE A 311 -27.56 2.88 12.06
N GLY A 312 -26.52 2.85 12.89
CA GLY A 312 -26.26 1.76 13.83
C GLY A 312 -26.90 1.89 15.22
N ARG A 313 -27.79 2.85 15.46
CA ARG A 313 -28.33 3.13 16.80
C ARG A 313 -29.85 3.21 16.96
N ASP A 314 -30.61 2.76 15.97
CA ASP A 314 -32.09 2.66 16.05
C ASP A 314 -32.61 1.24 15.75
N LEU A 315 -31.91 0.19 16.22
CA LEU A 315 -32.46 -1.17 16.35
C LEU A 315 -31.80 -1.89 17.54
N ALA A 316 -32.14 -1.45 18.76
CA ALA A 316 -32.16 -2.21 20.01
C ALA A 316 -32.95 -1.43 21.06
#